data_AF-A0A7Y4SLJ7-F1
#
_entry.id   AF-A0A7Y4SLJ7-F1
#
_cell.length_a   1.000
_cell.length_b   1.000
_cell.length_c   1.000
_cell.angle_alpha   90.00
_cell.angle_beta   90.00
_cell.angle_gamma   90.00
#
_symmetry.space_group_name_H-M   'P 1'
#
loop_
_entity.id
_entity.type
_entity.pdbx_description
1 polymer ?
#
loop_
_entity_poly.entity_id
_entity_poly.type
_entity_poly.pdbx_seq_one_letter_code
_entity_poly.pdbx_strand_id
1 'polypeptide(L)'
;MTVRRKGCVFGATVAVLVCVLGFVSVYGQTQEPPQPMAENVFRNIQVLKGIPADEFMETMGMFASSLVYDCIGCHVEDILVRREAFAEPTPRIQRARQMVVMVNALNKQYFAGQPRVTCFTCHRGSGFPEAVPDLRIQYGDWPTENPNAIGQFFQPKASAEPVFAKYINAIGGIERVSKLTSYTATGTYLGFNTGNATVPIEIFAKAPDQRSTVVRVFDGDAVRTTDGRSAWAAEGWRQLPLMTFTGTNLASARVEAMLAFPQVLQKAFSEWKVGTVTIGDADVQLLQGSNPGQLPVNLYFDEEGLLVRSVRWTSTPVGTVPTQTEYSDYRDVAGVKIPFKMVVTWTNGQNTIELKDVRPNAVVDPARFARPAPFKPR
;
A
#
# COMPACT_ATOMS: atom_id res chain seq x y z
N MET A 1 43.11 50.86 -53.93
CA MET A 1 43.53 50.32 -55.24
C MET A 1 43.02 48.88 -55.32
N THR A 2 41.99 48.53 -56.14
CA THR A 2 42.07 48.12 -57.57
C THR A 2 43.00 46.91 -57.76
N VAL A 3 42.67 45.73 -58.34
CA VAL A 3 41.65 45.21 -59.32
C VAL A 3 41.47 43.67 -59.06
N ARG A 4 40.29 43.04 -58.89
CA ARG A 4 39.23 42.51 -59.83
C ARG A 4 39.52 41.19 -60.63
N ARG A 5 38.88 40.06 -60.23
CA ARG A 5 38.44 38.82 -61.00
C ARG A 5 39.53 37.95 -61.70
N LYS A 6 39.42 36.63 -61.96
CA LYS A 6 38.34 35.60 -62.15
C LYS A 6 38.79 34.20 -61.57
N GLY A 7 38.05 33.08 -61.53
CA GLY A 7 36.60 32.83 -61.71
C GLY A 7 36.11 31.51 -62.39
N CYS A 8 36.40 30.30 -61.88
CA CYS A 8 35.78 28.98 -62.24
C CYS A 8 35.59 28.15 -60.94
N VAL A 9 34.43 27.60 -60.52
CA VAL A 9 33.39 26.71 -61.14
C VAL A 9 33.72 25.21 -61.02
N PHE A 10 32.69 24.43 -60.64
CA PHE A 10 32.59 23.02 -60.21
C PHE A 10 32.77 22.82 -58.70
N GLY A 11 31.83 22.28 -57.93
CA GLY A 11 30.53 21.65 -58.25
C GLY A 11 30.22 20.69 -57.11
N ALA A 12 29.15 20.92 -56.33
CA ALA A 12 28.82 20.12 -55.15
C ALA A 12 27.32 19.85 -55.09
N THR A 13 26.97 18.57 -54.98
CA THR A 13 25.63 18.01 -54.92
C THR A 13 24.85 18.47 -53.69
N VAL A 14 23.59 18.88 -53.89
CA VAL A 14 22.65 19.09 -52.78
C VAL A 14 22.14 17.74 -52.31
N ALA A 15 22.64 17.27 -51.17
CA ALA A 15 22.08 16.12 -50.47
C ALA A 15 20.77 16.52 -49.78
N VAL A 16 19.63 16.01 -50.28
CA VAL A 16 18.32 16.22 -49.64
C VAL A 16 18.23 15.32 -48.40
N LEU A 17 18.44 15.91 -47.23
CA LEU A 17 18.34 15.21 -45.95
C LEU A 17 16.87 15.03 -45.56
N VAL A 18 16.28 13.87 -45.87
CA VAL A 18 14.90 13.55 -45.48
C VAL A 18 14.87 13.18 -43.99
N CYS A 19 14.62 14.19 -43.14
CA CYS A 19 14.34 13.97 -41.73
C CYS A 19 13.01 13.24 -41.55
N VAL A 20 13.06 11.93 -41.34
CA VAL A 20 11.91 11.14 -40.85
C VAL A 20 11.65 11.53 -39.40
N LEU A 21 10.79 12.53 -39.19
CA LEU A 21 10.27 12.88 -37.87
C LEU A 21 9.35 11.77 -37.39
N GLY A 22 9.91 10.83 -36.63
CA GLY A 22 9.13 9.87 -35.86
C GLY A 22 8.26 10.62 -34.85
N PHE A 23 6.94 10.44 -34.93
CA PHE A 23 5.99 10.93 -33.93
C PHE A 23 6.19 10.15 -32.61
N VAL A 24 7.17 10.57 -31.82
CA VAL A 24 7.23 10.22 -30.41
C VAL A 24 6.10 10.97 -29.72
N SER A 25 5.00 10.28 -29.43
CA SER A 25 3.92 10.81 -28.60
C SER A 25 4.45 11.07 -27.19
N VAL A 26 4.94 12.29 -26.97
CA VAL A 26 5.27 12.79 -25.64
C VAL A 26 3.96 12.95 -24.88
N TYR A 27 3.59 11.93 -24.10
CA TYR A 27 2.63 12.11 -23.02
C TYR A 27 3.16 13.21 -22.10
N GLY A 28 2.46 14.35 -22.10
CA GLY A 28 2.88 15.53 -21.35
C GLY A 28 3.05 15.17 -19.87
N GLN A 29 4.24 15.42 -19.32
CA GLN A 29 4.50 15.24 -17.90
C GLN A 29 3.82 16.36 -17.09
N THR A 30 2.50 16.28 -16.92
CA THR A 30 1.82 17.01 -15.86
C THR A 30 2.33 16.48 -14.52
N GLN A 31 3.24 17.24 -13.89
CA GLN A 31 3.59 17.03 -12.49
C GLN A 31 2.30 17.15 -11.67
N GLU A 32 1.96 16.11 -10.93
CA GLU A 32 0.73 16.10 -10.16
C GLU A 32 0.71 17.25 -9.14
N PRO A 33 -0.48 17.85 -8.89
CA PRO A 33 -0.62 18.80 -7.81
C PRO A 33 -0.22 18.11 -6.49
N PRO A 34 0.66 18.72 -5.68
CA PRO A 34 1.06 18.13 -4.40
C PRO A 34 -0.17 17.87 -3.54
N GLN A 35 -0.14 16.79 -2.75
CA GLN A 35 -1.23 16.55 -1.81
C GLN A 35 -1.39 17.73 -0.85
N PRO A 36 -2.63 18.07 -0.49
CA PRO A 36 -2.86 19.06 0.53
C PRO A 36 -2.33 18.53 1.87
N MET A 37 -1.62 19.39 2.61
CA MET A 37 -1.19 19.10 3.97
C MET A 37 -2.41 19.00 4.90
N ALA A 38 -2.27 18.26 5.99
CA ALA A 38 -3.35 17.97 6.93
C ALA A 38 -4.07 19.23 7.42
N GLU A 39 -3.34 20.28 7.77
CA GLU A 39 -3.89 21.58 8.22
C GLU A 39 -4.65 22.37 7.14
N ASN A 40 -4.48 22.03 5.86
CA ASN A 40 -5.19 22.65 4.74
C ASN A 40 -6.49 21.90 4.39
N VAL A 41 -6.66 20.68 4.89
CA VAL A 41 -7.86 19.84 4.68
C VAL A 41 -8.72 19.77 5.93
N PHE A 42 -8.10 19.47 7.06
CA PHE A 42 -8.76 19.17 8.32
C PHE A 42 -8.75 20.39 9.23
N ARG A 43 -9.86 20.62 9.93
CA ARG A 43 -10.00 21.74 10.86
C ARG A 43 -9.41 21.37 12.23
N ASN A 44 -8.96 22.37 12.98
CA ASN A 44 -8.44 22.22 14.35
C ASN A 44 -7.21 21.29 14.50
N ILE A 45 -6.34 21.23 13.49
CA ILE A 45 -5.05 20.55 13.58
C ILE A 45 -4.07 21.40 14.38
N GLN A 46 -3.51 20.82 15.46
CA GLN A 46 -2.61 21.53 16.39
C GLN A 46 -1.19 20.97 16.38
N VAL A 47 -1.03 19.66 16.56
CA VAL A 47 0.28 18.99 16.74
C VAL A 47 0.70 18.06 15.60
N LEU A 48 -0.16 17.88 14.59
CA LEU A 48 0.06 17.05 13.39
C LEU A 48 0.01 17.91 12.12
N LYS A 49 0.71 19.06 12.15
CA LYS A 49 0.85 19.98 11.00
C LYS A 49 2.06 19.58 10.15
N GLY A 50 2.03 19.93 8.87
CA GLY A 50 3.13 19.69 7.93
C GLY A 50 3.25 18.24 7.46
N ILE A 51 2.25 17.40 7.71
CA ILE A 51 2.15 16.04 7.17
C ILE A 51 1.09 15.98 6.05
N PRO A 52 1.23 15.11 5.05
CA PRO A 52 0.21 14.87 4.04
C PRO A 52 -1.15 14.45 4.63
N ALA A 53 -2.24 14.80 3.95
CA ALA A 53 -3.59 14.43 4.40
C ALA A 53 -3.85 12.92 4.44
N ASP A 54 -3.15 12.11 3.63
CA ASP A 54 -3.24 10.65 3.71
C ASP A 54 -2.51 10.10 4.95
N GLU A 55 -1.28 10.57 5.23
CA GLU A 55 -0.54 10.22 6.46
C GLU A 55 -1.27 10.63 7.74
N PHE A 56 -2.01 11.75 7.73
CA PHE A 56 -2.88 12.14 8.84
C PHE A 56 -3.99 11.11 9.11
N MET A 57 -4.62 10.57 8.08
CA MET A 57 -5.67 9.55 8.25
C MET A 57 -5.09 8.24 8.79
N GLU A 58 -3.91 7.83 8.33
CA GLU A 58 -3.19 6.67 8.87
C GLU A 58 -2.77 6.89 10.34
N THR A 59 -2.46 8.13 10.72
CA THR A 59 -2.22 8.52 12.12
C THR A 59 -3.46 8.28 12.99
N MET A 60 -4.67 8.53 12.48
CA MET A 60 -5.91 8.20 13.20
C MET A 60 -6.07 6.68 13.37
N GLY A 61 -5.71 5.89 12.36
CA GLY A 61 -5.65 4.42 12.44
C GLY A 61 -4.61 3.92 13.45
N MET A 62 -3.48 4.62 13.60
CA MET A 62 -2.47 4.32 14.63
C MET A 62 -3.00 4.59 16.05
N PHE A 63 -3.78 5.66 16.25
CA PHE A 63 -4.44 5.90 17.54
C PHE A 63 -5.51 4.84 17.84
N ALA A 64 -6.37 4.54 16.87
CA ALA A 64 -7.43 3.53 16.99
C ALA A 64 -6.85 2.15 17.37
N SER A 65 -5.84 1.68 16.64
CA SER A 65 -5.21 0.37 16.91
C SER A 65 -4.38 0.33 18.20
N SER A 66 -3.86 1.46 18.67
CA SER A 66 -3.15 1.54 19.96
C SER A 66 -4.10 1.46 21.16
N LEU A 67 -5.30 2.05 21.05
CA LEU A 67 -6.26 2.23 22.14
C LEU A 67 -7.43 1.22 22.12
N VAL A 68 -7.62 0.52 20.99
CA VAL A 68 -8.83 -0.27 20.67
C VAL A 68 -10.09 0.58 20.77
N TYR A 69 -10.01 1.80 20.23
CA TYR A 69 -11.15 2.72 20.08
C TYR A 69 -11.51 2.88 18.61
N ASP A 70 -12.79 3.08 18.34
CA ASP A 70 -13.30 3.52 17.05
C ASP A 70 -13.30 5.07 16.94
N CYS A 71 -13.96 5.61 15.91
CA CYS A 71 -14.02 7.05 15.71
C CYS A 71 -14.81 7.78 16.81
N ILE A 72 -15.94 7.24 17.29
CA ILE A 72 -16.76 7.85 18.35
C ILE A 72 -16.17 7.65 19.76
N GLY A 73 -15.24 6.71 19.92
CA GLY A 73 -14.42 6.59 21.12
C GLY A 73 -13.52 7.82 21.35
N CYS A 74 -13.11 8.51 20.27
CA CYS A 74 -12.23 9.69 20.35
C CYS A 74 -12.92 11.03 20.03
N HIS A 75 -13.81 11.05 19.03
CA HIS A 75 -14.56 12.22 18.58
C HIS A 75 -15.99 12.22 19.16
N VAL A 76 -16.74 13.30 18.96
CA VAL A 76 -18.17 13.37 19.31
C VAL A 76 -19.02 12.48 18.39
N GLU A 77 -20.17 12.01 18.87
CA GLU A 77 -21.07 11.12 18.10
C GLU A 77 -21.58 11.74 16.79
N ASP A 78 -21.74 13.07 16.77
CA ASP A 78 -22.16 13.86 15.61
C ASP A 78 -21.34 13.61 14.32
N ILE A 79 -20.13 13.05 14.40
CA ILE A 79 -19.36 12.65 13.21
C ILE A 79 -20.11 11.71 12.26
N LEU A 80 -21.09 10.96 12.77
CA LEU A 80 -21.90 10.01 12.00
C LEU A 80 -22.81 10.71 10.98
N VAL A 81 -23.14 12.00 11.22
CA VAL A 81 -24.04 12.80 10.37
C VAL A 81 -23.42 14.12 9.89
N ARG A 82 -22.35 14.60 10.54
CA ARG A 82 -21.77 15.93 10.33
C ARG A 82 -20.24 15.87 10.34
N ARG A 83 -19.62 15.89 9.15
CA ARG A 83 -18.15 15.73 8.99
C ARG A 83 -17.34 16.82 9.69
N GLU A 84 -17.90 18.01 9.88
CA GLU A 84 -17.27 19.11 10.62
C GLU A 84 -17.05 18.76 12.11
N ALA A 85 -17.86 17.85 12.66
CA ALA A 85 -17.79 17.44 14.07
C ALA A 85 -16.47 16.72 14.42
N PHE A 86 -15.75 16.16 13.43
CA PHE A 86 -14.42 15.59 13.65
C PHE A 86 -13.41 16.60 14.24
N ALA A 87 -13.64 17.91 14.03
CA ALA A 87 -12.79 18.98 14.54
C ALA A 87 -13.11 19.39 15.99
N GLU A 88 -14.19 18.88 16.59
CA GLU A 88 -14.62 19.27 17.93
C GLU A 88 -13.70 18.72 19.02
N PRO A 89 -13.24 19.56 19.97
CA PRO A 89 -12.27 19.14 20.97
C PRO A 89 -12.92 18.32 22.08
N THR A 90 -12.58 17.03 22.17
CA THR A 90 -12.90 16.19 23.34
C THR A 90 -11.73 16.16 24.34
N PRO A 91 -11.96 15.80 25.62
CA PRO A 91 -10.89 15.58 26.59
C PRO A 91 -9.85 14.54 26.12
N ARG A 92 -10.31 13.50 25.39
CA ARG A 92 -9.45 12.48 24.78
C ARG A 92 -8.57 13.06 23.69
N ILE A 93 -9.10 13.91 22.80
CA ILE A 93 -8.32 14.62 21.77
C ILE A 93 -7.26 15.54 22.41
N GLN A 94 -7.58 16.26 23.49
CA GLN A 94 -6.59 17.08 24.19
C GLN A 94 -5.48 16.23 24.84
N ARG A 95 -5.83 15.07 25.42
CA ARG A 95 -4.82 14.14 25.95
C ARG A 95 -3.96 13.52 24.84
N ALA A 96 -4.55 13.13 23.72
CA ALA A 96 -3.83 12.62 22.56
C ALA A 96 -2.81 13.65 22.03
N ARG A 97 -3.18 14.94 21.95
CA ARG A 97 -2.26 16.03 21.57
C ARG A 97 -1.04 16.11 22.48
N GLN A 98 -1.21 15.95 23.80
CA GLN A 98 -0.10 15.89 24.76
C GLN A 98 0.78 14.66 24.53
N MET A 99 0.18 13.50 24.24
CA MET A 99 0.90 12.25 23.96
C MET A 99 1.74 12.33 22.69
N VAL A 100 1.25 12.94 21.61
CA VAL A 100 2.03 13.18 20.38
C VAL A 100 3.29 13.98 20.68
N VAL A 101 3.19 15.08 21.45
CA VAL A 101 4.34 15.90 21.85
C VAL A 101 5.34 15.08 22.67
N MET A 102 4.86 14.29 23.63
CA MET A 102 5.70 13.44 24.47
C MET A 102 6.45 12.36 23.67
N VAL A 103 5.76 11.59 22.82
CA VAL A 103 6.36 10.53 22.00
C VAL A 103 7.38 11.11 21.02
N ASN A 104 7.07 12.23 20.38
CA ASN A 104 7.99 12.91 19.46
C ASN A 104 9.25 13.43 20.18
N ALA A 105 9.09 13.97 21.39
CA ALA A 105 10.21 14.40 22.22
C ALA A 105 11.13 13.22 22.61
N LEU A 106 10.55 12.10 23.08
CA LEU A 106 11.29 10.89 23.44
C LEU A 106 12.08 10.33 22.25
N ASN A 107 11.44 10.20 21.08
CA ASN A 107 12.10 9.72 19.86
C ASN A 107 13.24 10.65 19.41
N LYS A 108 13.02 11.97 19.44
CA LYS A 108 14.06 12.95 19.09
C LYS A 108 15.25 12.89 20.06
N GLN A 109 14.99 12.81 21.37
CA GLN A 109 16.01 12.90 22.41
C GLN A 109 16.83 11.61 22.57
N TYR A 110 16.19 10.44 22.52
CA TYR A 110 16.83 9.17 22.87
C TYR A 110 17.07 8.23 21.69
N PHE A 111 16.44 8.48 20.53
CA PHE A 111 16.47 7.58 19.38
C PHE A 111 16.84 8.28 18.07
N ALA A 112 17.50 9.44 18.14
CA ALA A 112 17.92 10.24 16.98
C ALA A 112 16.77 10.57 16.00
N GLY A 113 15.54 10.72 16.52
CA GLY A 113 14.33 10.97 15.74
C GLY A 113 13.67 9.72 15.15
N GLN A 114 14.24 8.53 15.32
CA GLN A 114 13.63 7.27 14.87
C GLN A 114 12.38 6.95 15.72
N PRO A 115 11.27 6.48 15.12
CA PRO A 115 10.02 6.19 15.82
C PRO A 115 10.12 4.86 16.60
N ARG A 116 10.89 4.85 17.69
CA ARG A 116 11.14 3.67 18.54
C ARG A 116 10.16 3.58 19.70
N VAL A 117 9.77 4.71 20.26
CA VAL A 117 8.58 4.85 21.11
C VAL A 117 7.40 5.19 20.19
N THR A 118 6.30 4.48 20.32
CA THR A 118 5.07 4.71 19.56
C THR A 118 3.87 4.70 20.50
N CYS A 119 2.70 5.09 20.02
CA CYS A 119 1.47 4.89 20.80
C CYS A 119 1.29 3.41 21.19
N PHE A 120 1.59 2.48 20.28
CA PHE A 120 1.44 1.05 20.50
C PHE A 120 2.48 0.46 21.47
N THR A 121 3.72 0.99 21.54
CA THR A 121 4.71 0.48 22.51
C THR A 121 4.28 0.69 23.96
N CYS A 122 3.52 1.76 24.24
CA CYS A 122 3.01 2.06 25.57
C CYS A 122 1.63 1.45 25.81
N HIS A 123 0.70 1.60 24.86
CA HIS A 123 -0.69 1.19 25.06
C HIS A 123 -0.97 -0.29 24.78
N ARG A 124 -0.29 -0.89 23.79
CA ARG A 124 -0.42 -2.33 23.43
C ARG A 124 -1.86 -2.84 23.25
N GLY A 125 -2.79 -1.98 22.83
CA GLY A 125 -4.21 -2.33 22.69
C GLY A 125 -5.06 -2.06 23.94
N SER A 126 -4.55 -1.28 24.91
CA SER A 126 -5.32 -0.79 26.06
C SER A 126 -5.55 0.72 25.97
N GLY A 127 -6.72 1.18 26.42
CA GLY A 127 -7.06 2.61 26.52
C GLY A 127 -6.11 3.42 27.42
N PHE A 128 -5.33 2.75 28.27
CA PHE A 128 -4.27 3.33 29.10
C PHE A 128 -3.05 2.38 29.17
N PRO A 129 -1.81 2.87 29.27
CA PRO A 129 -0.65 2.00 29.45
C PRO A 129 -0.71 1.27 30.80
N GLU A 130 -0.53 -0.05 30.78
CA GLU A 130 -0.44 -0.85 32.01
C GLU A 130 0.88 -0.57 32.75
N ALA A 131 0.77 -0.20 34.03
CA ALA A 131 1.93 0.11 34.89
C ALA A 131 2.38 -1.07 35.76
N VAL A 132 1.60 -2.15 35.80
CA VAL A 132 1.86 -3.36 36.61
C VAL A 132 2.00 -4.56 35.66
N PRO A 133 2.99 -5.45 35.83
CA PRO A 133 3.11 -6.66 35.02
C PRO A 133 1.90 -7.58 35.17
N ASP A 134 1.38 -8.07 34.04
CA ASP A 134 0.36 -9.12 34.03
C ASP A 134 1.02 -10.49 34.20
N LEU A 135 0.79 -11.13 35.34
CA LEU A 135 1.35 -12.46 35.66
C LEU A 135 0.87 -13.56 34.70
N ARG A 136 -0.24 -13.36 33.96
CA ARG A 136 -0.67 -14.29 32.90
C ARG A 136 0.26 -14.28 31.70
N ILE A 137 0.94 -13.15 31.42
CA ILE A 137 1.95 -13.07 30.36
C ILE A 137 3.24 -13.78 30.80
N GLN A 138 3.53 -13.82 32.11
CA GLN A 138 4.72 -14.44 32.67
C GLN A 138 4.57 -15.95 32.92
N TYR A 139 3.39 -16.41 33.32
CA TYR A 139 3.14 -17.80 33.77
C TYR A 139 2.02 -18.52 33.01
N GLY A 140 1.30 -17.85 32.11
CA GLY A 140 0.38 -18.51 31.18
C GLY A 140 1.12 -19.15 30.02
N ASP A 141 0.35 -19.62 29.03
CA ASP A 141 0.92 -20.02 27.74
C ASP A 141 1.70 -18.85 27.14
N TRP A 142 2.88 -19.14 26.58
CA TRP A 142 3.73 -18.12 25.97
C TRP A 142 2.90 -17.30 24.99
N PRO A 143 2.85 -15.95 25.11
CA PRO A 143 2.02 -15.13 24.24
C PRO A 143 2.47 -15.39 22.81
N THR A 144 1.56 -15.90 21.97
CA THR A 144 1.82 -16.23 20.57
C THR A 144 2.55 -15.06 19.92
N GLU A 145 3.79 -15.27 19.48
CA GLU A 145 4.59 -14.21 18.87
C GLU A 145 3.79 -13.59 17.73
N ASN A 146 3.78 -12.25 17.62
CA ASN A 146 3.07 -11.60 16.54
C ASN A 146 3.77 -11.97 15.21
N PRO A 147 3.18 -12.79 14.32
CA PRO A 147 3.84 -13.19 13.07
C PRO A 147 4.06 -11.99 12.14
N ASN A 148 3.31 -10.91 12.37
CA ASN A 148 3.38 -9.64 11.65
C ASN A 148 4.23 -8.59 12.39
N ALA A 149 5.14 -8.99 13.28
CA ALA A 149 6.18 -8.08 13.78
C ALA A 149 7.15 -7.71 12.65
N ILE A 150 7.64 -6.46 12.64
CA ILE A 150 8.70 -6.01 11.71
C ILE A 150 10.04 -6.67 12.06
N GLY A 151 10.37 -6.73 13.36
CA GLY A 151 11.50 -7.48 13.86
C GLY A 151 11.10 -8.93 14.09
N GLN A 152 11.57 -9.82 13.20
CA GLN A 152 11.48 -11.27 13.36
C GLN A 152 12.89 -11.88 13.47
N PHE A 153 12.98 -13.13 13.90
CA PHE A 153 14.21 -13.90 13.80
C PHE A 153 14.46 -14.32 12.36
N PHE A 154 15.60 -13.89 11.82
CA PHE A 154 16.04 -14.18 10.45
C PHE A 154 17.29 -15.05 10.44
N GLN A 155 17.32 -16.01 9.54
CA GLN A 155 18.44 -16.94 9.36
C GLN A 155 19.64 -16.20 8.75
N PRO A 156 20.81 -16.14 9.42
CA PRO A 156 21.97 -15.45 8.88
C PRO A 156 22.43 -16.05 7.55
N LYS A 157 22.66 -15.19 6.54
CA LYS A 157 23.15 -15.55 5.19
C LYS A 157 22.22 -16.47 4.36
N ALA A 158 20.97 -16.69 4.76
CA ALA A 158 20.01 -17.42 3.94
C ALA A 158 19.65 -16.63 2.66
N SER A 159 19.64 -17.30 1.50
CA SER A 159 19.18 -16.71 0.23
C SER A 159 17.66 -16.83 0.10
N ALA A 160 17.01 -15.80 -0.42
CA ALA A 160 15.58 -15.83 -0.76
C ALA A 160 15.29 -16.50 -2.11
N GLU A 161 16.31 -16.76 -2.94
CA GLU A 161 16.14 -17.37 -4.26
C GLU A 161 15.46 -18.76 -4.23
N PRO A 162 15.79 -19.68 -3.30
CA PRO A 162 15.10 -20.97 -3.21
C PRO A 162 13.61 -20.83 -2.88
N VAL A 163 13.26 -19.83 -2.05
CA VAL A 163 11.88 -19.55 -1.65
C VAL A 163 11.07 -18.99 -2.82
N PHE A 164 11.61 -18.01 -3.53
CA PHE A 164 11.00 -17.50 -4.76
C PHE A 164 10.92 -18.57 -5.85
N ALA A 165 11.92 -19.43 -6.00
CA ALA A 165 11.90 -20.55 -6.94
C ALA A 165 10.80 -21.57 -6.59
N LYS A 166 10.66 -21.92 -5.29
CA LYS A 166 9.57 -22.77 -4.80
C LYS A 166 8.21 -22.17 -5.12
N TYR A 167 7.99 -20.89 -4.80
CA TYR A 167 6.74 -20.18 -5.10
C TYR A 167 6.43 -20.13 -6.60
N ILE A 168 7.38 -19.72 -7.43
CA ILE A 168 7.23 -19.65 -8.89
C ILE A 168 6.89 -21.02 -9.47
N ASN A 169 7.50 -22.10 -8.96
CA ASN A 169 7.16 -23.47 -9.36
C ASN A 169 5.75 -23.87 -8.91
N ALA A 170 5.39 -23.63 -7.64
CA ALA A 170 4.10 -23.98 -7.07
C ALA A 170 2.92 -23.33 -7.83
N ILE A 171 3.10 -22.09 -8.30
CA ILE A 171 2.06 -21.39 -9.08
C ILE A 171 2.07 -21.67 -10.59
N GLY A 172 2.95 -22.53 -11.14
CA GLY A 172 2.90 -22.92 -12.56
C GLY A 172 4.22 -22.87 -13.34
N GLY A 173 5.33 -22.55 -12.69
CA GLY A 173 6.68 -22.59 -13.26
C GLY A 173 7.10 -21.33 -14.00
N ILE A 174 8.41 -21.07 -14.02
CA ILE A 174 9.00 -19.81 -14.49
C ILE A 174 8.57 -19.41 -15.91
N GLU A 175 8.39 -20.37 -16.83
CA GLU A 175 8.00 -20.09 -18.22
C GLU A 175 6.59 -19.51 -18.32
N ARG A 176 5.63 -20.05 -17.56
CA ARG A 176 4.22 -19.60 -17.57
C ARG A 176 4.05 -18.30 -16.79
N VAL A 177 4.64 -18.24 -15.60
CA VAL A 177 4.58 -17.03 -14.75
C VAL A 177 5.23 -15.83 -15.45
N SER A 178 6.36 -16.02 -16.15
CA SER A 178 7.01 -14.92 -16.89
C SER A 178 6.22 -14.43 -18.11
N LYS A 179 5.23 -15.21 -18.58
CA LYS A 179 4.30 -14.80 -19.63
C LYS A 179 3.10 -14.02 -19.09
N LEU A 180 2.89 -13.94 -17.78
CA LEU A 180 1.82 -13.13 -17.18
C LEU A 180 2.26 -11.67 -17.07
N THR A 181 1.76 -10.83 -17.97
CA THR A 181 2.12 -9.40 -18.08
C THR A 181 1.00 -8.46 -17.67
N SER A 182 -0.24 -8.95 -17.68
CA SER A 182 -1.44 -8.24 -17.21
C SER A 182 -2.50 -9.24 -16.81
N TYR A 183 -3.53 -8.78 -16.09
CA TYR A 183 -4.81 -9.49 -16.01
C TYR A 183 -5.96 -8.51 -15.79
N THR A 184 -7.17 -8.96 -16.13
CA THR A 184 -8.42 -8.38 -15.62
C THR A 184 -9.16 -9.42 -14.81
N ALA A 185 -9.77 -9.05 -13.70
CA ALA A 185 -10.60 -9.94 -12.90
C ALA A 185 -11.93 -9.28 -12.52
N THR A 186 -12.97 -10.10 -12.36
CA THR A 186 -14.27 -9.68 -11.83
C THR A 186 -14.65 -10.59 -10.67
N GLY A 187 -15.45 -10.08 -9.74
CA GLY A 187 -15.88 -10.86 -8.57
C GLY A 187 -16.78 -10.07 -7.64
N THR A 188 -16.75 -10.46 -6.37
CA THR A 188 -17.48 -9.84 -5.26
C THR A 188 -16.53 -9.26 -4.22
N TYR A 189 -16.96 -8.16 -3.60
CA TYR A 189 -16.32 -7.47 -2.49
C TYR A 189 -17.32 -7.36 -1.34
N LEU A 190 -16.86 -7.68 -0.13
CA LEU A 190 -17.58 -7.48 1.13
C LEU A 190 -16.63 -6.75 2.07
N GLY A 191 -17.04 -5.62 2.68
CA GLY A 191 -16.14 -4.90 3.57
C GLY A 191 -16.83 -3.91 4.48
N PHE A 192 -16.06 -3.35 5.42
CA PHE A 192 -16.53 -2.37 6.41
C PHE A 192 -17.33 -1.21 5.77
N ASN A 193 -16.97 -0.79 4.56
CA ASN A 193 -17.57 0.31 3.81
C ASN A 193 -18.81 -0.07 2.97
N THR A 194 -19.31 -1.31 3.06
CA THR A 194 -20.50 -1.77 2.31
C THR A 194 -21.70 -2.08 3.17
N GLY A 195 -21.65 -1.83 4.49
CA GLY A 195 -22.77 -2.13 5.40
C GLY A 195 -23.13 -3.62 5.40
N ASN A 196 -22.12 -4.50 5.31
CA ASN A 196 -22.24 -5.96 5.15
C ASN A 196 -22.91 -6.43 3.84
N ALA A 197 -23.15 -5.54 2.86
CA ALA A 197 -23.60 -5.95 1.53
C ALA A 197 -22.43 -6.47 0.68
N THR A 198 -22.64 -7.59 -0.01
CA THR A 198 -21.72 -8.09 -1.03
C THR A 198 -21.97 -7.35 -2.34
N VAL A 199 -20.95 -6.68 -2.88
CA VAL A 199 -21.05 -5.81 -4.07
C VAL A 199 -20.07 -6.22 -5.18
N PRO A 200 -20.30 -5.87 -6.46
CA PRO A 200 -19.37 -6.21 -7.54
C PRO A 200 -18.02 -5.48 -7.45
N ILE A 201 -16.95 -6.19 -7.80
CA ILE A 201 -15.60 -5.65 -7.96
C ILE A 201 -15.01 -5.99 -9.33
N GLU A 202 -14.27 -5.04 -9.90
CA GLU A 202 -13.39 -5.24 -11.05
C GLU A 202 -11.95 -4.88 -10.68
N ILE A 203 -10.99 -5.68 -11.15
CA ILE A 203 -9.56 -5.45 -10.96
C ILE A 203 -8.89 -5.47 -12.33
N PHE A 204 -8.04 -4.49 -12.57
CA PHE A 204 -7.16 -4.39 -13.73
C PHE A 204 -5.73 -4.32 -13.21
N ALA A 205 -4.81 -5.09 -13.78
CA ALA A 205 -3.41 -5.03 -13.39
C ALA A 205 -2.49 -5.24 -14.59
N LYS A 206 -1.32 -4.59 -14.57
CA LYS A 206 -0.31 -4.67 -15.61
C LYS A 206 1.08 -4.48 -15.01
N ALA A 207 2.01 -5.36 -15.39
CA ALA A 207 3.40 -5.28 -14.97
C ALA A 207 4.07 -3.99 -15.49
N PRO A 208 5.02 -3.40 -14.74
CA PRO A 208 5.54 -3.89 -13.47
C PRO A 208 4.63 -3.63 -12.26
N ASP A 209 3.98 -2.48 -12.19
CA ASP A 209 3.35 -1.99 -10.96
C ASP A 209 2.11 -1.11 -11.19
N GLN A 210 1.35 -1.37 -12.26
CA GLN A 210 0.05 -0.72 -12.50
C GLN A 210 -1.10 -1.59 -12.00
N ARG A 211 -2.02 -1.01 -11.23
CA ARG A 211 -3.21 -1.71 -10.69
C ARG A 211 -4.36 -0.74 -10.53
N SER A 212 -5.57 -1.14 -10.91
CA SER A 212 -6.81 -0.39 -10.68
C SER A 212 -7.86 -1.34 -10.11
N THR A 213 -8.53 -0.92 -9.06
CA THR A 213 -9.57 -1.67 -8.34
C THR A 213 -10.82 -0.80 -8.27
N VAL A 214 -11.92 -1.29 -8.82
CA VAL A 214 -13.22 -0.60 -8.89
C VAL A 214 -14.25 -1.42 -8.15
N VAL A 215 -14.77 -0.89 -7.05
CA VAL A 215 -15.83 -1.51 -6.23
C VAL A 215 -17.12 -0.72 -6.45
N ARG A 216 -18.18 -1.39 -6.91
CA ARG A 216 -19.49 -0.76 -7.16
C ARG A 216 -20.30 -0.68 -5.86
N VAL A 217 -20.04 0.34 -5.05
CA VAL A 217 -20.77 0.58 -3.80
C VAL A 217 -22.16 1.19 -4.07
N PHE A 218 -22.99 1.28 -3.03
CA PHE A 218 -24.39 1.73 -3.15
C PHE A 218 -24.52 3.17 -3.65
N ASP A 219 -23.60 4.05 -3.25
CA ASP A 219 -23.57 5.47 -3.58
C ASP A 219 -22.64 5.82 -4.75
N GLY A 220 -21.96 4.85 -5.39
CA GLY A 220 -21.07 5.15 -6.51
C GLY A 220 -20.05 4.06 -6.82
N ASP A 221 -19.04 4.41 -7.62
CA ASP A 221 -17.90 3.53 -7.88
C ASP A 221 -16.72 4.00 -7.01
N ALA A 222 -16.34 3.18 -6.04
CA ALA A 222 -15.16 3.37 -5.21
C ALA A 222 -13.93 2.88 -5.99
N VAL A 223 -12.97 3.77 -6.28
CA VAL A 223 -11.83 3.47 -7.15
C VAL A 223 -10.52 3.70 -6.42
N ARG A 224 -9.66 2.67 -6.37
CA ARG A 224 -8.27 2.75 -5.92
C ARG A 224 -7.34 2.28 -7.02
N THR A 225 -6.41 3.13 -7.45
CA THR A 225 -5.57 2.87 -8.63
C THR A 225 -4.15 3.40 -8.47
N THR A 226 -3.20 2.81 -9.20
CA THR A 226 -1.82 3.25 -9.37
C THR A 226 -1.39 3.02 -10.80
N ASP A 227 -0.66 3.99 -11.35
CA ASP A 227 -0.07 3.94 -12.70
C ASP A 227 1.40 3.48 -12.70
N GLY A 228 1.93 3.08 -11.54
CA GLY A 228 3.33 2.72 -11.32
C GLY A 228 4.24 3.89 -10.89
N ARG A 229 3.77 5.14 -11.01
CA ARG A 229 4.47 6.34 -10.53
C ARG A 229 3.76 6.97 -9.34
N SER A 230 2.45 7.05 -9.44
CA SER A 230 1.52 7.68 -8.51
C SER A 230 0.39 6.71 -8.16
N ALA A 231 -0.37 7.02 -7.12
CA ALA A 231 -1.50 6.21 -6.69
C ALA A 231 -2.59 7.07 -6.04
N TRP A 232 -3.83 6.64 -6.15
CA TRP A 232 -5.01 7.40 -5.74
C TRP A 232 -6.11 6.50 -5.17
N ALA A 233 -6.97 7.10 -4.34
CA ALA A 233 -8.26 6.56 -3.96
C ALA A 233 -9.37 7.63 -4.02
N ALA A 234 -10.50 7.25 -4.59
CA ALA A 234 -11.74 8.02 -4.65
C ALA A 234 -12.87 7.13 -4.11
N GLU A 235 -13.22 7.31 -2.84
CA GLU A 235 -14.14 6.40 -2.11
C GLU A 235 -14.96 7.21 -1.09
N GLY A 236 -16.30 7.06 -1.07
CA GLY A 236 -17.22 7.94 -0.34
C GLY A 236 -17.03 8.02 1.18
N TRP A 237 -16.48 6.97 1.80
CA TRP A 237 -16.18 6.93 3.24
C TRP A 237 -14.94 7.76 3.63
N ARG A 238 -14.05 8.10 2.68
CA ARG A 238 -12.91 8.98 2.97
C ARG A 238 -13.36 10.43 3.18
N GLN A 239 -12.54 11.21 3.88
CA GLN A 239 -12.81 12.64 4.11
C GLN A 239 -12.50 13.52 2.90
N LEU A 240 -11.64 13.05 1.98
CA LEU A 240 -11.41 13.67 0.69
C LEU A 240 -12.10 12.84 -0.40
N PRO A 241 -12.82 13.48 -1.35
CA PRO A 241 -13.43 12.76 -2.48
C PRO A 241 -12.38 12.20 -3.45
N LEU A 242 -11.15 12.76 -3.43
CA LEU A 242 -9.98 12.21 -4.10
C LEU A 242 -8.76 12.43 -3.22
N MET A 243 -8.05 11.35 -2.92
CA MET A 243 -6.78 11.33 -2.20
C MET A 243 -5.73 10.75 -3.16
N THR A 244 -4.60 11.41 -3.36
CA THR A 244 -3.40 10.71 -3.89
C THR A 244 -2.53 10.25 -2.73
N PHE A 245 -1.98 9.05 -2.83
CA PHE A 245 -1.12 8.48 -1.81
C PHE A 245 0.29 9.07 -1.91
N THR A 246 0.91 9.30 -0.76
CA THR A 246 2.27 9.82 -0.65
C THR A 246 3.17 8.84 0.11
N GLY A 247 4.48 9.09 0.08
CA GLY A 247 5.47 8.36 0.88
C GLY A 247 5.27 6.84 0.92
N THR A 248 4.99 6.31 2.11
CA THR A 248 4.82 4.87 2.34
C THR A 248 3.46 4.33 1.89
N ASN A 249 2.40 5.14 1.80
CA ASN A 249 1.13 4.72 1.18
C ASN A 249 1.31 4.48 -0.33
N LEU A 250 2.06 5.34 -1.02
CA LEU A 250 2.40 5.16 -2.44
C LEU A 250 3.25 3.91 -2.65
N ALA A 251 4.27 3.70 -1.80
CA ALA A 251 5.08 2.48 -1.83
C ALA A 251 4.22 1.23 -1.60
N SER A 252 3.31 1.25 -0.62
CA SER A 252 2.40 0.14 -0.31
C SER A 252 1.47 -0.19 -1.49
N ALA A 253 0.90 0.83 -2.16
CA ALA A 253 0.06 0.65 -3.35
C ALA A 253 0.83 0.05 -4.53
N ARG A 254 2.08 0.45 -4.75
CA ARG A 254 2.94 -0.11 -5.81
C ARG A 254 3.31 -1.57 -5.52
N VAL A 255 3.68 -1.90 -4.28
CA VAL A 255 3.94 -3.30 -3.87
C VAL A 255 2.68 -4.17 -4.07
N GLU A 256 1.49 -3.65 -3.76
CA GLU A 256 0.23 -4.35 -4.02
C GLU A 256 -0.01 -4.64 -5.52
N ALA A 257 0.41 -3.75 -6.42
CA ALA A 257 0.38 -3.99 -7.85
C ALA A 257 1.40 -5.05 -8.30
N MET A 258 2.61 -5.03 -7.71
CA MET A 258 3.70 -5.98 -8.02
C MET A 258 3.44 -7.41 -7.55
N LEU A 259 2.59 -7.64 -6.54
CA LEU A 259 2.36 -8.97 -5.94
C LEU A 259 1.85 -10.03 -6.94
N ALA A 260 1.14 -9.62 -7.99
CA ALA A 260 0.68 -10.52 -9.04
C ALA A 260 1.77 -10.92 -10.05
N PHE A 261 2.96 -10.33 -9.94
CA PHE A 261 4.09 -10.48 -10.87
C PHE A 261 5.37 -10.83 -10.07
N PRO A 262 5.55 -12.09 -9.63
CA PRO A 262 6.56 -12.47 -8.63
C PRO A 262 8.00 -12.05 -8.97
N GLN A 263 8.39 -12.09 -10.25
CA GLN A 263 9.71 -11.69 -10.73
C GLN A 263 9.93 -10.18 -10.69
N VAL A 264 8.85 -9.38 -10.75
CA VAL A 264 8.92 -7.93 -10.54
C VAL A 264 9.09 -7.65 -9.05
N LEU A 265 8.27 -8.28 -8.22
CA LEU A 265 8.33 -8.16 -6.75
C LEU A 265 9.71 -8.55 -6.20
N GLN A 266 10.28 -9.68 -6.64
CA GLN A 266 11.62 -10.14 -6.25
C GLN A 266 12.71 -9.08 -6.56
N LYS A 267 12.58 -8.36 -7.67
CA LYS A 267 13.52 -7.32 -8.13
C LYS A 267 13.25 -5.93 -7.54
N ALA A 268 12.12 -5.72 -6.86
CA ALA A 268 11.74 -4.43 -6.28
C ALA A 268 12.47 -4.10 -4.97
N PHE A 269 13.17 -5.08 -4.38
CA PHE A 269 13.88 -4.95 -3.11
C PHE A 269 15.35 -5.36 -3.26
N SER A 270 16.26 -4.54 -2.76
CA SER A 270 17.71 -4.80 -2.79
C SER A 270 18.17 -5.79 -1.72
N GLU A 271 17.42 -5.90 -0.61
CA GLU A 271 17.70 -6.83 0.48
C GLU A 271 16.52 -7.76 0.72
N TRP A 272 16.82 -9.04 0.94
CA TRP A 272 15.86 -10.04 1.37
C TRP A 272 16.42 -10.80 2.58
N LYS A 273 15.58 -11.02 3.58
CA LYS A 273 15.87 -11.86 4.76
C LYS A 273 14.90 -13.03 4.79
N VAL A 274 15.39 -14.21 5.16
CA VAL A 274 14.58 -15.43 5.28
C VAL A 274 14.41 -15.79 6.75
N GLY A 275 13.18 -16.12 7.14
CA GLY A 275 12.85 -16.63 8.47
C GLY A 275 11.76 -17.71 8.39
N THR A 276 11.34 -18.17 9.55
CA THR A 276 10.18 -19.04 9.73
C THR A 276 9.36 -18.45 10.87
N VAL A 277 8.04 -18.43 10.73
CA VAL A 277 7.11 -18.03 11.80
C VAL A 277 5.90 -18.95 11.77
N THR A 278 5.23 -19.12 12.91
CA THR A 278 3.98 -19.89 13.00
C THR A 278 2.78 -18.98 12.74
N ILE A 279 1.83 -19.43 11.91
CA ILE A 279 0.53 -18.79 11.68
C ILE A 279 -0.57 -19.81 11.97
N GLY A 280 -1.35 -19.55 13.03
CA GLY A 280 -2.26 -20.57 13.56
C GLY A 280 -1.43 -21.75 14.07
N ASP A 281 -1.71 -22.95 13.56
CA ASP A 281 -1.00 -24.19 13.91
C ASP A 281 0.06 -24.60 12.87
N ALA A 282 0.35 -23.75 11.87
CA ALA A 282 1.23 -24.06 10.75
C ALA A 282 2.47 -23.15 10.70
N ASP A 283 3.66 -23.74 10.57
CA ASP A 283 4.89 -23.01 10.28
C ASP A 283 4.94 -22.59 8.80
N VAL A 284 5.21 -21.31 8.57
CA VAL A 284 5.32 -20.72 7.23
C VAL A 284 6.69 -20.09 7.01
N GLN A 285 7.16 -20.15 5.76
CA GLN A 285 8.41 -19.52 5.37
C GLN A 285 8.20 -18.02 5.16
N LEU A 286 8.96 -17.20 5.89
CA LEU A 286 8.91 -15.74 5.82
C LEU A 286 10.04 -15.22 4.92
N LEU A 287 9.68 -14.39 3.93
CA LEU A 287 10.59 -13.45 3.29
C LEU A 287 10.29 -12.02 3.73
N GLN A 288 11.28 -11.32 4.27
CA GLN A 288 11.23 -9.88 4.49
C GLN A 288 12.06 -9.17 3.42
N GLY A 289 11.40 -8.40 2.55
CA GLY A 289 12.04 -7.58 1.51
C GLY A 289 12.17 -6.13 1.96
N SER A 290 13.33 -5.51 1.77
CA SER A 290 13.56 -4.11 2.13
C SER A 290 14.52 -3.38 1.18
N ASN A 291 14.38 -2.06 1.13
CA ASN A 291 15.33 -1.13 0.52
C ASN A 291 15.87 -0.18 1.62
N PRO A 292 17.09 0.36 1.47
CA PRO A 292 17.65 1.31 2.44
C PRO A 292 16.70 2.48 2.74
N GLY A 293 16.41 2.70 4.02
CA GLY A 293 15.53 3.79 4.48
C GLY A 293 14.03 3.59 4.23
N GLN A 294 13.59 2.43 3.73
CA GLN A 294 12.17 2.11 3.50
C GLN A 294 11.65 1.11 4.54
N LEU A 295 10.33 1.13 4.79
CA LEU A 295 9.67 0.06 5.53
C LEU A 295 9.68 -1.24 4.70
N PRO A 296 9.80 -2.41 5.34
CA PRO A 296 9.83 -3.68 4.63
C PRO A 296 8.46 -4.11 4.10
N VAL A 297 8.46 -5.15 3.26
CA VAL A 297 7.31 -6.04 3.05
C VAL A 297 7.63 -7.41 3.65
N ASN A 298 6.68 -8.03 4.33
CA ASN A 298 6.74 -9.46 4.68
C ASN A 298 5.86 -10.27 3.73
N LEU A 299 6.38 -11.39 3.24
CA LEU A 299 5.69 -12.37 2.41
C LEU A 299 5.79 -13.74 3.12
N TYR A 300 4.67 -14.45 3.25
CA TYR A 300 4.59 -15.69 3.99
C TYR A 300 4.13 -16.81 3.06
N PHE A 301 4.89 -17.90 3.01
CA PHE A 301 4.67 -19.03 2.10
C PHE A 301 4.42 -20.32 2.87
N ASP A 302 3.47 -21.12 2.43
CA ASP A 302 3.13 -22.42 3.03
C ASP A 302 4.11 -23.56 2.66
N GLU A 303 3.80 -24.78 3.10
CA GLU A 303 4.59 -25.98 2.81
C GLU A 303 4.60 -26.32 1.31
N GLU A 304 3.53 -26.01 0.58
CA GLU A 304 3.45 -26.11 -0.87
C GLU A 304 4.27 -25.00 -1.57
N GLY A 305 4.50 -23.89 -0.89
CA GLY A 305 5.22 -22.71 -1.37
C GLY A 305 4.32 -21.61 -1.95
N LEU A 306 3.00 -21.70 -1.81
CA LEU A 306 2.06 -20.65 -2.20
C LEU A 306 2.13 -19.48 -1.20
N LEU A 307 1.95 -18.25 -1.70
CA LEU A 307 1.92 -17.05 -0.87
C LEU A 307 0.59 -17.00 -0.09
N VAL A 308 0.57 -17.38 1.19
CA VAL A 308 -0.65 -17.37 2.01
C VAL A 308 -0.93 -16.03 2.68
N ARG A 309 0.11 -15.19 2.90
CA ARG A 309 -0.06 -13.85 3.48
C ARG A 309 0.98 -12.88 2.92
N SER A 310 0.61 -11.60 2.82
CA SER A 310 1.55 -10.48 2.69
C SER A 310 1.23 -9.40 3.73
N VAL A 311 2.24 -8.74 4.27
CA VAL A 311 2.08 -7.58 5.16
C VAL A 311 2.96 -6.44 4.69
N ARG A 312 2.37 -5.26 4.58
CA ARG A 312 3.01 -3.96 4.29
C ARG A 312 2.76 -3.02 5.46
N TRP A 313 3.60 -2.00 5.63
CA TRP A 313 3.40 -0.97 6.65
C TRP A 313 3.44 0.42 6.05
N THR A 314 2.63 1.31 6.60
CA THR A 314 2.70 2.76 6.36
C THR A 314 3.26 3.46 7.60
N SER A 315 4.13 4.45 7.40
CA SER A 315 4.63 5.34 8.46
C SER A 315 3.59 6.37 8.86
N THR A 316 3.56 6.70 10.15
CA THR A 316 2.89 7.88 10.71
C THR A 316 3.87 8.58 11.67
N PRO A 317 3.63 9.82 12.10
CA PRO A 317 4.51 10.52 13.03
C PRO A 317 4.64 9.85 14.41
N VAL A 318 3.74 8.92 14.75
CA VAL A 318 3.62 8.29 16.08
C VAL A 318 3.73 6.76 16.06
N GLY A 319 4.14 6.18 14.92
CA GLY A 319 4.34 4.74 14.73
C GLY A 319 3.98 4.26 13.33
N THR A 320 4.04 2.95 13.10
CA THR A 320 3.73 2.33 11.81
C THR A 320 2.44 1.52 11.88
N VAL A 321 1.60 1.62 10.86
CA VAL A 321 0.33 0.88 10.74
C VAL A 321 0.45 -0.26 9.72
N PRO A 322 0.04 -1.51 10.04
CA PRO A 322 0.07 -2.62 9.10
C PRO A 322 -1.13 -2.65 8.16
N THR A 323 -0.91 -3.13 6.95
CA THR A 323 -1.94 -3.69 6.06
C THR A 323 -1.55 -5.14 5.76
N GLN A 324 -2.38 -6.08 6.22
CA GLN A 324 -2.30 -7.50 5.91
C GLN A 324 -3.16 -7.82 4.69
N THR A 325 -2.72 -8.74 3.85
CA THR A 325 -3.57 -9.45 2.89
C THR A 325 -3.33 -10.94 3.03
N GLU A 326 -4.38 -11.71 3.25
CA GLU A 326 -4.35 -13.17 3.26
C GLU A 326 -4.90 -13.70 1.94
N TYR A 327 -4.32 -14.78 1.45
CA TYR A 327 -4.64 -15.38 0.15
C TYR A 327 -5.08 -16.82 0.35
N SER A 328 -6.14 -17.22 -0.35
CA SER A 328 -6.67 -18.58 -0.34
C SER A 328 -7.39 -18.88 -1.66
N ASP A 329 -7.87 -20.12 -1.82
CA ASP A 329 -8.58 -20.57 -3.02
C ASP A 329 -7.73 -20.38 -4.30
N TYR A 330 -6.53 -20.95 -4.31
CA TYR A 330 -5.62 -20.90 -5.46
C TYR A 330 -6.10 -21.78 -6.61
N ARG A 331 -6.59 -21.16 -7.70
CA ARG A 331 -7.13 -21.87 -8.87
C ARG A 331 -6.24 -21.67 -10.09
N ASP A 332 -6.16 -22.69 -10.95
CA ASP A 332 -5.45 -22.59 -12.23
C ASP A 332 -6.20 -21.68 -13.20
N VAL A 333 -5.48 -20.70 -13.76
CA VAL A 333 -5.96 -19.81 -14.80
C VAL A 333 -4.90 -19.78 -15.91
N ALA A 334 -5.20 -20.43 -17.03
CA ALA A 334 -4.28 -20.61 -18.16
C ALA A 334 -2.90 -21.19 -17.76
N GLY A 335 -2.86 -22.09 -16.78
CA GLY A 335 -1.65 -22.74 -16.32
C GLY A 335 -0.85 -21.98 -15.26
N VAL A 336 -1.42 -20.91 -14.69
CA VAL A 336 -0.87 -20.19 -13.54
C VAL A 336 -1.89 -20.20 -12.40
N LYS A 337 -1.49 -20.58 -11.18
CA LYS A 337 -2.37 -20.50 -10.01
C LYS A 337 -2.50 -19.05 -9.53
N ILE A 338 -3.73 -18.59 -9.39
CA ILE A 338 -4.09 -17.25 -8.92
C ILE A 338 -4.97 -17.42 -7.67
N PRO A 339 -4.80 -16.62 -6.60
CA PRO A 339 -5.69 -16.67 -5.44
C PRO A 339 -7.06 -16.07 -5.78
N PHE A 340 -8.12 -16.86 -5.65
CA PHE A 340 -9.49 -16.40 -5.88
C PHE A 340 -10.11 -15.78 -4.64
N LYS A 341 -9.54 -15.98 -3.44
CA LYS A 341 -10.00 -15.31 -2.22
C LYS A 341 -8.88 -14.52 -1.56
N MET A 342 -9.15 -13.24 -1.28
CA MET A 342 -8.24 -12.33 -0.60
C MET A 342 -8.96 -11.65 0.57
N VAL A 343 -8.38 -11.68 1.77
CA VAL A 343 -8.88 -10.91 2.93
C VAL A 343 -7.86 -9.81 3.24
N VAL A 344 -8.23 -8.55 3.03
CA VAL A 344 -7.37 -7.40 3.34
C VAL A 344 -7.80 -6.82 4.69
N THR A 345 -6.86 -6.71 5.63
CA THR A 345 -7.10 -6.18 6.98
C THR A 345 -6.10 -5.08 7.30
N TRP A 346 -6.56 -3.97 7.87
CA TRP A 346 -5.73 -2.85 8.31
C TRP A 346 -6.31 -2.27 9.61
N THR A 347 -5.69 -1.22 10.15
CA THR A 347 -5.92 -0.74 11.54
C THR A 347 -7.33 -0.29 11.88
N ASN A 348 -8.19 0.00 10.90
CA ASN A 348 -9.57 0.42 11.12
C ASN A 348 -10.57 -0.21 10.12
N GLY A 349 -10.24 -1.35 9.52
CA GLY A 349 -11.15 -2.02 8.60
C GLY A 349 -10.65 -3.35 8.06
N GLN A 350 -11.59 -4.10 7.49
CA GLN A 350 -11.34 -5.32 6.76
C GLN A 350 -12.25 -5.37 5.51
N ASN A 351 -11.77 -6.02 4.46
CA ASN A 351 -12.59 -6.48 3.35
C ASN A 351 -12.19 -7.89 2.90
N THR A 352 -13.12 -8.55 2.23
CA THR A 352 -12.95 -9.83 1.54
C THR A 352 -13.27 -9.62 0.06
N ILE A 353 -12.36 -10.06 -0.80
CA ILE A 353 -12.50 -10.09 -2.24
C ILE A 353 -12.57 -11.56 -2.66
N GLU A 354 -13.63 -11.94 -3.37
CA GLU A 354 -13.78 -13.26 -3.98
C GLU A 354 -13.91 -13.11 -5.50
N LEU A 355 -12.94 -13.62 -6.25
CA LEU A 355 -12.89 -13.55 -7.70
C LEU A 355 -13.81 -14.61 -8.31
N LYS A 356 -14.42 -14.27 -9.44
CA LYS A 356 -15.30 -15.15 -10.23
C LYS A 356 -14.69 -15.49 -11.58
N ASP A 357 -14.11 -14.50 -12.26
CA ASP A 357 -13.48 -14.62 -13.57
C ASP A 357 -12.13 -13.88 -13.56
N VAL A 358 -11.10 -14.49 -14.15
CA VAL A 358 -9.76 -13.91 -14.28
C VAL A 358 -9.25 -14.18 -15.69
N ARG A 359 -8.89 -13.10 -16.40
CA ARG A 359 -8.42 -13.13 -17.78
C ARG A 359 -6.95 -12.69 -17.82
N PRO A 360 -6.00 -13.63 -17.86
CA PRO A 360 -4.57 -13.31 -17.94
C PRO A 360 -4.25 -12.74 -19.32
N ASN A 361 -3.25 -11.85 -19.38
CA ASN A 361 -2.78 -11.19 -20.59
C ASN A 361 -3.86 -10.45 -21.40
N ALA A 362 -4.94 -10.05 -20.72
CA ALA A 362 -5.96 -9.19 -21.31
C ALA A 362 -5.38 -7.81 -21.66
N VAL A 363 -5.79 -7.26 -22.81
CA VAL A 363 -5.46 -5.89 -23.20
C VAL A 363 -6.23 -4.93 -22.29
N VAL A 364 -5.50 -4.24 -21.41
CA VAL A 364 -6.06 -3.22 -20.52
C VAL A 364 -5.84 -1.84 -21.14
N ASP A 365 -6.92 -1.07 -21.28
CA ASP A 365 -6.89 0.35 -21.63
C ASP A 365 -6.06 1.13 -20.58
N PRO A 366 -4.98 1.83 -20.97
CA PRO A 366 -4.17 2.65 -20.06
C PRO A 366 -4.98 3.64 -19.21
N ALA A 367 -6.13 4.12 -19.70
CA ALA A 367 -7.00 5.02 -18.95
C ALA A 367 -7.57 4.39 -17.67
N ARG A 368 -7.58 3.06 -17.54
CA ARG A 368 -7.99 2.35 -16.32
C ARG A 368 -7.04 2.57 -15.14
N PHE A 369 -5.77 2.86 -15.42
CA PHE A 369 -4.75 3.12 -14.38
C PHE A 369 -4.60 4.60 -14.02
N ALA A 370 -5.12 5.49 -14.86
CA ALA A 370 -5.02 6.93 -14.68
C ALA A 370 -5.73 7.43 -13.40
N ARG A 371 -5.36 8.64 -12.97
CA ARG A 371 -5.97 9.35 -11.85
C ARG A 371 -7.52 9.33 -11.97
N PRO A 372 -8.25 8.79 -11.00
CA PRO A 372 -9.70 8.70 -11.08
C PRO A 372 -10.33 10.08 -10.88
N ALA A 373 -11.57 10.23 -11.37
CA ALA A 373 -12.38 11.38 -10.99
C ALA A 373 -12.64 11.36 -9.47
N PRO A 374 -12.79 12.53 -8.82
CA PRO A 374 -13.22 12.57 -7.43
C PRO A 374 -14.55 11.86 -7.24
N PHE A 375 -14.68 11.11 -6.15
CA PHE A 375 -15.88 10.40 -5.78
C PHE A 375 -17.06 11.37 -5.70
N LYS A 376 -18.17 10.98 -6.32
CA LYS A 376 -19.45 11.70 -6.29
C LYS A 376 -20.52 10.68 -5.92
N PRO A 377 -21.27 10.92 -4.82
CA PRO A 377 -22.49 10.17 -4.55
C PRO A 377 -23.44 10.24 -5.76
N ARG A 378 -24.09 9.11 -6.06
CA ARG A 378 -25.14 8.98 -7.08
C ARG A 378 -26.49 9.50 -6.60
#